data_AF-A0A024ECE4-F1
#
_entry.id   AF-A0A024ECE4-F1
#
_cell.length_a   1.000
_cell.length_b   1.000
_cell.length_c   1.000
_cell.angle_alpha   90.00
_cell.angle_beta   90.00
_cell.angle_gamma   90.00
#
_symmetry.space_group_name_H-M   'P 1'
#
loop_
_entity.id
_entity.type
_entity.pdbx_description
1 polymer ?
#
loop_
_entity_poly.entity_id
_entity_poly.type
_entity_poly.pdbx_seq_one_letter_code
_entity_poly.pdbx_strand_id
1 'polypeptide(L)'
;MLETVPFDELIVVLDQLQNQLKNAGWVLWNAERNPWVETATEADKRTLQAELFDHVVVAVLLIPRKYSLALNVKCYARCDERDPKTAKYLIDVSVGSDYYSE
;
A
#
# COMPACT_ATOMS: atom_id res chain seq x y z
N MET A 1 -6.81 -10.53 -0.28
CA MET A 1 -6.25 -10.24 1.05
C MET A 1 -5.04 -11.15 1.28
N LEU A 2 -3.86 -10.58 1.51
CA LEU A 2 -2.66 -11.35 1.88
C LEU A 2 -2.68 -11.71 3.38
N GLU A 3 -1.74 -12.53 3.84
CA GLU A 3 -1.59 -12.82 5.27
C GLU A 3 -1.14 -11.57 6.05
N THR A 4 -1.48 -11.52 7.34
CA THR A 4 -1.06 -10.40 8.21
C THR A 4 0.37 -10.64 8.70
N VAL A 5 1.25 -9.68 8.48
CA VAL A 5 2.70 -9.83 8.69
C VAL A 5 3.27 -8.74 9.62
N PRO A 6 4.45 -8.95 10.24
CA PRO A 6 5.22 -7.88 10.88
C PRO A 6 5.58 -6.77 9.88
N PHE A 7 5.93 -5.58 10.38
CA PHE A 7 6.23 -4.43 9.53
C PHE A 7 7.41 -4.66 8.58
N ASP A 8 8.50 -5.26 9.04
CA ASP A 8 9.67 -5.49 8.18
C ASP A 8 9.35 -6.40 7.00
N GLU A 9 8.51 -7.42 7.23
CA GLU A 9 8.03 -8.32 6.17
C GLU A 9 7.02 -7.64 5.25
N LEU A 10 6.14 -6.79 5.79
CA LEU A 10 5.24 -5.94 5.01
C LEU A 10 6.00 -5.12 3.97
N ILE A 11 7.10 -4.47 4.37
CA ILE A 11 7.91 -3.63 3.47
C ILE A 11 8.45 -4.46 2.30
N VAL A 12 8.98 -5.65 2.56
CA VAL A 12 9.50 -6.53 1.51
C VAL A 12 8.41 -6.91 0.51
N VAL A 13 7.24 -7.33 1.00
CA VAL A 13 6.11 -7.71 0.15
C VAL A 13 5.57 -6.52 -0.62
N LEU A 14 5.45 -5.36 0.03
CA LEU A 14 4.98 -4.12 -0.58
C LEU A 14 5.90 -3.67 -1.71
N ASP A 15 7.22 -3.66 -1.49
CA ASP A 15 8.19 -3.27 -2.52
C ASP A 15 8.16 -4.21 -3.72
N GLN A 16 8.10 -5.51 -3.48
CA GLN A 16 7.96 -6.50 -4.55
C GLN A 16 6.68 -6.30 -5.36
N LEU A 17 5.55 -6.10 -4.69
CA LEU A 17 4.26 -5.89 -5.34
C LEU A 17 4.23 -4.59 -6.14
N GLN A 18 4.69 -3.47 -5.57
CA GLN A 18 4.75 -2.19 -6.29
C GLN A 18 5.66 -2.29 -7.52
N ASN A 19 6.80 -2.98 -7.43
CA ASN A 19 7.69 -3.19 -8.57
C ASN A 19 7.06 -4.07 -9.65
N GLN A 20 6.36 -5.15 -9.27
CA GLN A 20 5.61 -5.98 -10.22
C GLN A 20 4.52 -5.17 -10.94
N LEU A 21 3.76 -4.35 -10.21
CA LEU A 21 2.70 -3.51 -10.78
C LEU A 21 3.27 -2.47 -11.75
N LYS A 22 4.35 -1.78 -11.37
CA LYS A 22 5.06 -0.83 -12.26
C LYS A 22 5.53 -1.53 -13.55
N ASN A 23 6.14 -2.70 -13.44
CA ASN A 23 6.63 -3.48 -14.59
C ASN A 23 5.49 -4.02 -15.48
N ALA A 24 4.32 -4.27 -14.90
CA ALA A 24 3.12 -4.69 -15.62
C ALA A 24 2.37 -3.52 -16.30
N GLY A 25 2.88 -2.29 -16.18
CA GLY A 25 2.33 -1.10 -16.84
C GLY A 25 1.19 -0.42 -16.09
N TRP A 26 1.00 -0.71 -14.80
CA TRP A 26 0.09 0.05 -13.96
C TRP A 26 0.65 1.46 -13.71
N VAL A 27 -0.21 2.46 -13.90
CA VAL A 27 0.12 3.88 -13.67
C VAL A 27 -0.69 4.44 -12.52
N LEU A 28 -0.19 5.48 -11.85
CA LEU A 28 -0.96 6.17 -10.80
C LEU A 28 -2.16 6.89 -11.41
N TRP A 29 -3.32 6.82 -10.77
CA TRP A 29 -4.46 7.65 -11.15
C TRP A 29 -4.16 9.13 -10.94
N ASN A 30 -3.66 9.47 -9.75
CA ASN A 30 -3.28 10.83 -9.37
C ASN A 30 -2.04 10.78 -8.47
N ALA A 31 -0.89 11.17 -9.01
CA ALA A 31 0.38 11.10 -8.28
C ALA A 31 0.48 12.08 -7.09
N GLU A 32 -0.28 13.17 -7.10
CA GLU A 32 -0.27 14.16 -6.01
C GLU A 32 -1.12 13.70 -4.82
N ARG A 33 -2.18 12.92 -5.08
CA ARG A 33 -3.13 12.47 -4.04
C ARG A 33 -2.91 11.03 -3.59
N ASN A 34 -2.46 10.17 -4.50
CA ASN A 34 -2.31 8.74 -4.27
C ASN A 34 -0.99 8.26 -4.88
N PRO A 35 0.16 8.78 -4.42
CA PRO A 35 1.46 8.31 -4.87
C PRO A 35 1.65 6.82 -4.53
N TRP A 36 2.67 6.22 -5.13
CA TRP A 36 3.19 4.95 -4.63
C TRP A 36 3.62 5.11 -3.17
N VAL A 37 3.52 4.04 -2.40
CA VAL A 37 3.93 4.05 -0.99
C VAL A 37 5.45 4.16 -0.91
N GLU A 38 5.94 5.13 -0.15
CA GLU A 38 7.36 5.42 0.03
C GLU A 38 7.98 4.50 1.09
N THR A 39 9.05 3.81 0.70
CA THR A 39 9.72 2.78 1.51
C THR A 39 11.24 2.77 1.32
N ALA A 40 11.78 3.75 0.57
CA ALA A 40 13.16 3.74 0.07
C ALA A 40 14.19 3.97 1.19
N THR A 41 13.84 4.80 2.17
CA THR A 41 14.70 5.13 3.30
C THR A 41 14.12 4.63 4.63
N GLU A 42 14.97 4.52 5.65
CA GLU A 42 14.50 4.24 7.02
C GLU A 42 13.60 5.35 7.58
N ALA A 43 13.73 6.58 7.08
CA ALA A 43 12.81 7.66 7.45
C ALA A 43 11.42 7.42 6.84
N ASP A 44 11.35 7.04 5.56
CA ASP A 44 10.09 6.75 4.86
C ASP A 44 9.35 5.60 5.56
N LYS A 45 10.08 4.52 5.88
CA LYS A 45 9.53 3.36 6.61
C LYS A 45 8.99 3.74 7.97
N ARG A 46 9.69 4.59 8.73
CA ARG A 46 9.21 5.06 10.04
C ARG A 46 7.96 5.93 9.91
N THR A 47 7.93 6.82 8.92
CA THR A 47 6.77 7.67 8.63
C THR A 47 5.57 6.81 8.26
N LEU A 48 5.75 5.86 7.34
CA LEU A 48 4.73 4.90 6.95
C LEU A 48 4.21 4.10 8.15
N GLN A 49 5.10 3.56 8.98
CA GLN A 49 4.69 2.79 10.16
C GLN A 49 3.84 3.63 11.13
N ALA A 50 4.26 4.88 11.37
CA ALA A 50 3.52 5.79 12.23
C ALA A 50 2.12 6.11 11.65
N GLU A 51 2.04 6.37 10.35
CA GLU A 51 0.78 6.64 9.66
C GLU A 51 -0.17 5.45 9.71
N LEU A 52 0.34 4.23 9.52
CA LEU A 52 -0.48 3.00 9.48
C LEU A 52 -1.18 2.67 10.80
N PHE A 53 -0.74 3.24 11.92
CA PHE A 53 -1.45 3.10 13.19
C PHE A 53 -2.79 3.84 13.20
N ASP A 54 -2.88 4.97 12.47
CA ASP A 54 -4.04 5.85 12.48
C ASP A 54 -4.84 5.81 11.18
N HIS A 55 -4.19 5.45 10.07
CA HIS A 55 -4.74 5.57 8.72
C HIS A 55 -4.45 4.36 7.85
N VAL A 56 -5.35 4.15 6.87
CA VAL A 56 -5.08 3.25 5.74
C VAL A 56 -4.38 4.07 4.67
N VAL A 57 -3.20 3.63 4.24
CA VAL A 57 -2.49 4.24 3.11
C VAL A 57 -3.00 3.58 1.83
N VAL A 58 -3.40 4.40 0.85
CA VAL A 58 -4.03 3.92 -0.39
C VAL A 58 -3.31 4.48 -1.62
N ALA A 59 -2.77 3.59 -2.44
CA ALA A 59 -2.36 3.90 -3.80
C ALA A 59 -3.44 3.44 -4.79
N VAL A 60 -3.87 4.33 -5.69
CA VAL A 60 -4.85 4.03 -6.73
C VAL A 60 -4.14 3.99 -8.07
N LEU A 61 -4.22 2.84 -8.74
CA LEU A 61 -3.55 2.55 -9.98
C LEU A 61 -4.55 2.24 -11.10
N LEU A 62 -4.13 2.49 -12.33
CA LEU A 62 -4.93 2.27 -13.52
C LEU A 62 -4.14 1.49 -14.58
N ILE A 63 -4.86 0.67 -15.32
CA ILE A 63 -4.56 0.40 -16.71
C ILE A 63 -5.61 1.19 -17.49
N PRO A 64 -5.24 2.31 -18.14
CA PRO A 64 -6.21 3.25 -18.69
C PRO A 64 -7.27 2.56 -19.55
N ARG A 65 -8.54 2.89 -19.29
CA ARG A 65 -9.74 2.37 -19.97
C ARG A 65 -9.97 0.87 -19.84
N LYS A 66 -9.29 0.20 -18.90
CA LYS A 66 -9.45 -1.24 -18.67
C LYS A 66 -9.74 -1.56 -17.21
N TYR A 67 -8.81 -1.23 -16.32
CA TYR A 67 -8.86 -1.64 -14.93
C TYR A 67 -8.43 -0.54 -13.98
N SER A 68 -9.05 -0.51 -12.81
CA SER A 68 -8.56 0.21 -11.64
C SER A 68 -8.12 -0.77 -10.57
N LEU A 69 -7.13 -0.39 -9.78
CA LEU A 69 -6.61 -1.16 -8.66
C LEU A 69 -6.39 -0.25 -7.46
N ALA A 70 -6.94 -0.62 -6.31
CA ALA A 70 -6.67 0.02 -5.03
C ALA A 70 -5.74 -0.89 -4.20
N LEU A 71 -4.56 -0.37 -3.90
CA LEU A 71 -3.57 -0.99 -3.03
C LEU A 71 -3.69 -0.35 -1.65
N ASN A 72 -4.36 -1.05 -0.73
CA ASN A 72 -4.60 -0.59 0.62
C ASN A 72 -3.57 -1.23 1.56
N VAL A 73 -2.80 -0.41 2.28
CA VAL A 73 -1.90 -0.86 3.35
C VAL A 73 -2.45 -0.35 4.67
N LYS A 74 -2.60 -1.23 5.66
CA LYS A 74 -3.14 -0.86 6.98
C LYS A 74 -2.54 -1.67 8.11
N CYS A 75 -2.51 -1.09 9.31
CA CYS A 75 -2.44 -1.90 10.51
C CYS A 75 -3.75 -2.69 10.68
N TYR A 76 -3.63 -3.97 11.04
CA TYR A 76 -4.75 -4.91 11.12
C TYR A 76 -4.99 -5.43 12.53
N ALA A 77 -3.93 -5.69 13.31
CA ALA A 77 -4.06 -6.19 14.67
C ALA A 77 -3.09 -5.47 15.63
N ARG A 78 -3.56 -5.25 16.86
CA ARG A 78 -2.81 -4.60 17.96
C ARG A 78 -2.32 -3.19 17.62
N CYS A 79 -3.09 -2.46 16.81
CA CYS A 79 -2.76 -1.09 16.38
C CYS A 79 -2.87 -0.09 17.53
N ASP A 80 -3.84 -0.28 18.43
CA ASP A 80 -4.09 0.59 19.59
C ASP A 80 -2.92 0.61 20.58
N GLU A 81 -2.12 -0.46 20.62
CA GLU A 81 -0.92 -0.54 21.48
C GLU A 81 0.20 0.37 20.98
N ARG A 82 0.18 0.75 19.70
CA ARG A 82 1.23 1.53 19.04
C ARG A 82 2.64 0.94 19.26
N ASP A 83 2.73 -0.38 19.40
CA ASP A 83 3.99 -1.12 19.51
C ASP A 83 4.32 -1.80 18.16
N PRO A 84 5.33 -1.31 17.44
CA PRO A 84 5.82 -1.91 16.18
C PRO A 84 6.14 -3.41 16.26
N LYS A 85 6.51 -3.91 17.44
CA LYS A 85 6.92 -5.31 17.63
C LYS A 85 5.74 -6.27 17.69
N THR A 86 4.58 -5.78 18.10
CA THR A 86 3.38 -6.61 18.30
C THR A 86 2.32 -6.38 17.23
N ALA A 87 2.31 -5.19 16.64
CA ALA A 87 1.40 -4.82 15.56
C ALA A 87 1.58 -5.73 14.33
N LYS A 88 0.45 -6.05 13.69
CA LYS A 88 0.40 -6.78 12.43
C LYS A 88 -0.24 -5.94 11.35
N TYR A 89 0.32 -6.02 10.16
CA TYR A 89 -0.06 -5.21 9.01
C TYR A 89 -0.56 -6.09 7.88
N LEU A 90 -1.36 -5.48 7.01
CA LEU A 90 -2.03 -6.16 5.92
C LEU A 90 -1.97 -5.31 4.65
N ILE A 91 -1.74 -5.99 3.52
CA ILE A 91 -1.95 -5.44 2.19
C ILE A 91 -3.24 -6.05 1.64
N ASP A 92 -4.18 -5.18 1.27
CA ASP A 92 -5.38 -5.54 0.55
C ASP A 92 -5.33 -4.96 -0.87
N VAL A 93 -5.56 -5.82 -1.86
CA VAL A 93 -5.51 -5.48 -3.28
C VAL A 93 -6.90 -5.71 -3.85
N SER A 94 -7.54 -4.64 -4.28
CA SER A 94 -8.84 -4.66 -4.94
C SER A 94 -8.68 -4.25 -6.40
N VAL A 95 -9.25 -5.02 -7.34
CA VAL A 95 -9.21 -4.72 -8.78
C VAL A 95 -10.64 -4.65 -9.32
N GLY A 96 -10.92 -3.65 -10.14
CA GLY A 96 -12.22 -3.44 -10.77
C GLY A 96 -12.10 -2.80 -12.14
N SER A 97 -13.24 -2.46 -12.73
CA SER A 97 -13.29 -1.65 -13.95
C SER A 97 -12.69 -0.26 -13.70
N ASP A 98 -12.13 0.34 -14.75
CA ASP A 98 -11.65 1.71 -14.67
C ASP A 98 -12.82 2.70 -14.73
N TYR A 99 -13.03 3.44 -13.65
CA TYR A 99 -14.01 4.54 -13.52
C TYR A 99 -13.32 5.91 -13.35
N TYR A 100 -12.01 5.97 -13.52
CA TYR A 100 -11.18 7.14 -13.20
C TYR A 100 -10.59 7.82 -14.44
N SER A 101 -10.50 7.12 -15.57
CA SER A 101 -9.90 7.62 -16.82
C SER A 101 -10.89 8.15 -17.86
N GLU A 102 -11.97 8.81 -17.42
CA GLU A 102 -12.94 9.47 -18.32
C GLU A 102 -12.28 10.39 -19.36
#